data_AF-A0A4Q9PIX1-F1
#
_entry.id   AF-A0A4Q9PIX1-F1
#
_cell.length_a   1.000
_cell.length_b   1.000
_cell.length_c   1.000
_cell.angle_alpha   90.00
_cell.angle_beta   90.00
_cell.angle_gamma   90.00
#
_symmetry.space_group_name_H-M   'P 1'
#
loop_
_entity.id
_entity.type
_entity.pdbx_description
1 polymer ?
#
loop_
_entity_poly.entity_id
_entity_poly.type
_entity_poly.pdbx_seq_one_letter_code
_entity_poly.pdbx_strand_id
1 'polypeptide(L)'
;MHRSSLSPTPPNSSPARPPRSSAHQSRGSGSQPSSSAHPQVFYKGDEYLMEVLPGWKPMTEAELHQDIKYHFPEANDGNIQEYINDMNQCVEEVKRLGGVRAIGVKPRRGDWNLFSVRIPDSDYTIRMWNGGMEAYNQFCLDFYDHRCDVPVNLPPGFSLGPSPVNMQGVFGMAGPLVSWEQAMGIRSADIPAGEEKWSVPEGTYLVVRRADRPGQDFTFAVPRRQTPQAEIAQPVYGRRP
;
A
#
# COMPACT_ATOMS: atom_id res chain seq x y z
N MET A 1 -40.06 11.77 10.12
CA MET A 1 -41.44 11.24 10.30
C MET A 1 -42.41 12.40 10.52
N HIS A 2 -43.27 12.65 9.53
CA HIS A 2 -44.58 13.33 9.49
C HIS A 2 -44.83 13.46 7.98
N ARG A 3 -45.94 13.10 7.36
CA ARG A 3 -47.29 12.60 7.71
C ARG A 3 -47.74 11.93 6.39
N SER A 4 -48.30 10.71 6.41
CA SER A 4 -49.76 10.48 6.36
C SER A 4 -50.37 10.97 5.02
N SER A 5 -51.18 10.23 4.27
CA SER A 5 -52.16 9.21 4.67
C SER A 5 -53.00 8.80 3.45
N LEU A 6 -53.41 7.51 3.39
CA LEU A 6 -54.76 6.99 3.03
C LEU A 6 -55.26 7.23 1.58
N SER A 7 -55.87 6.33 0.80
CA SER A 7 -56.54 5.00 0.89
C SER A 7 -56.95 4.63 -0.59
N PRO A 8 -57.97 3.81 -0.95
CA PRO A 8 -58.30 2.38 -0.72
C PRO A 8 -58.52 1.56 -2.04
N THR A 9 -58.67 0.22 -1.93
CA THR A 9 -59.12 -0.82 -2.91
C THR A 9 -60.63 -0.74 -3.31
N PRO A 10 -61.31 -1.60 -4.14
CA PRO A 10 -60.99 -2.79 -5.02
C PRO A 10 -61.75 -2.69 -6.42
N PRO A 11 -62.34 -3.71 -7.13
CA PRO A 11 -62.12 -5.17 -7.31
C PRO A 11 -62.06 -5.68 -8.80
N ASN A 12 -61.50 -6.89 -8.98
CA ASN A 12 -61.93 -8.06 -9.77
C ASN A 12 -62.65 -7.94 -11.15
N SER A 13 -62.15 -8.66 -12.19
CA SER A 13 -62.96 -9.48 -13.14
C SER A 13 -62.09 -10.30 -14.11
N SER A 14 -62.58 -11.49 -14.44
CA SER A 14 -61.92 -12.64 -15.07
C SER A 14 -62.17 -12.72 -16.61
N PRO A 15 -61.80 -13.78 -17.37
CA PRO A 15 -61.05 -13.70 -18.63
C PRO A 15 -61.85 -14.01 -19.92
N ALA A 16 -61.25 -13.78 -21.10
CA ALA A 16 -61.68 -14.38 -22.38
C ALA A 16 -60.49 -14.69 -23.31
N ARG A 17 -60.61 -15.80 -24.06
CA ARG A 17 -59.61 -16.51 -24.88
C ARG A 17 -59.85 -16.24 -26.40
N PRO A 18 -59.14 -16.89 -27.37
CA PRO A 18 -58.14 -16.41 -28.35
C PRO A 18 -58.73 -16.39 -29.80
N PRO A 19 -58.03 -16.64 -30.97
CA PRO A 19 -56.60 -16.70 -31.37
C PRO A 19 -56.23 -16.00 -32.73
N ARG A 20 -54.95 -16.12 -33.13
CA ARG A 20 -54.32 -16.22 -34.49
C ARG A 20 -53.43 -15.07 -35.02
N SER A 21 -52.16 -15.47 -35.31
CA SER A 21 -51.17 -15.11 -36.35
C SER A 21 -51.26 -13.74 -37.03
N SER A 22 -50.17 -12.99 -37.29
CA SER A 22 -48.84 -13.39 -37.78
C SER A 22 -47.85 -12.21 -37.74
N ALA A 23 -46.58 -12.54 -37.48
CA ALA A 23 -45.34 -11.93 -38.01
C ALA A 23 -45.17 -10.39 -38.00
N HIS A 24 -44.31 -9.92 -37.09
CA HIS A 24 -43.22 -9.00 -37.46
C HIS A 24 -42.01 -9.20 -36.53
N GLN A 25 -40.85 -9.43 -37.13
CA GLN A 25 -39.55 -9.48 -36.47
C GLN A 25 -39.20 -8.10 -35.90
N SER A 26 -38.78 -8.05 -34.64
CA SER A 26 -37.72 -7.13 -34.22
C SER A 26 -36.83 -7.81 -33.20
N ARG A 27 -35.55 -7.93 -33.58
CA ARG A 27 -34.45 -8.38 -32.73
C ARG A 27 -34.23 -7.32 -31.65
N GLY A 28 -34.65 -7.62 -30.42
CA GLY A 28 -34.17 -6.92 -29.23
C GLY A 28 -32.97 -7.67 -28.67
N SER A 29 -31.76 -7.16 -28.90
CA SER A 29 -30.56 -7.62 -28.22
C SER A 29 -30.70 -7.31 -26.73
N GLY A 30 -30.99 -8.33 -25.92
CA GLY A 30 -30.82 -8.27 -24.49
C GLY A 30 -29.33 -8.10 -24.20
N SER A 31 -28.91 -6.88 -23.91
CA SER A 31 -27.60 -6.58 -23.35
C SER A 31 -27.51 -7.23 -21.98
N GLN A 32 -26.77 -8.34 -21.92
CA GLN A 32 -26.21 -8.81 -20.66
C GLN A 32 -25.34 -7.68 -20.07
N PRO A 33 -25.40 -7.42 -18.75
CA PRO A 33 -24.45 -6.53 -18.12
C PRO A 33 -23.06 -7.16 -18.24
N SER A 34 -22.23 -6.60 -19.13
CA SER A 34 -20.85 -7.01 -19.32
C SER A 34 -20.05 -6.69 -18.06
N SER A 35 -19.46 -7.75 -17.53
CA SER A 35 -18.33 -7.81 -16.61
C SER A 35 -17.41 -6.59 -16.62
N SER A 36 -17.12 -6.06 -15.41
CA SER A 36 -15.92 -5.31 -15.03
C SER A 36 -15.15 -4.65 -16.18
N ALA A 37 -15.54 -3.42 -16.55
CA ALA A 37 -14.74 -2.59 -17.43
C ALA A 37 -13.37 -2.36 -16.78
N HIS A 38 -12.30 -2.81 -17.44
CA HIS A 38 -10.95 -2.42 -17.05
C HIS A 38 -10.85 -0.88 -17.14
N PRO A 39 -10.26 -0.20 -16.13
CA PRO A 39 -10.04 1.23 -16.18
C PRO A 39 -9.33 1.65 -17.48
N GLN A 40 -9.80 2.73 -18.11
CA GLN A 40 -9.11 3.30 -19.27
C GLN A 40 -7.75 3.86 -18.82
N VAL A 41 -6.74 3.60 -19.63
CA VAL A 41 -5.34 3.97 -19.42
C VAL A 41 -4.86 4.78 -20.62
N PHE A 42 -4.10 5.84 -20.36
CA PHE A 42 -3.66 6.80 -21.40
C PHE A 42 -2.16 6.72 -21.69
N TYR A 43 -1.40 5.99 -20.88
CA TYR A 43 0.01 5.68 -21.11
C TYR A 43 0.36 4.32 -20.52
N LYS A 44 1.40 3.67 -21.06
CA LYS A 44 1.83 2.31 -20.71
C LYS A 44 2.34 2.15 -19.28
N GLY A 45 2.76 3.23 -18.64
CA GLY A 45 3.21 3.14 -17.26
C GLY A 45 2.05 2.91 -16.30
N ASP A 46 0.85 3.45 -16.55
CA ASP A 46 -0.34 3.12 -15.77
C ASP A 46 -0.73 1.65 -15.93
N GLU A 47 -0.72 1.14 -17.18
CA GLU A 47 -0.91 -0.29 -17.45
C GLU A 47 0.07 -1.14 -16.64
N TYR A 48 1.34 -0.79 -16.71
CA TYR A 48 2.40 -1.52 -16.01
C TYR A 48 2.25 -1.42 -14.48
N LEU A 49 1.94 -0.25 -13.94
CA LEU A 49 1.75 -0.06 -12.50
C LEU A 49 0.50 -0.78 -11.99
N MET A 50 -0.57 -0.88 -12.78
CA MET A 50 -1.72 -1.71 -12.43
C MET A 50 -1.37 -3.20 -12.36
N GLU A 51 -0.43 -3.68 -13.19
CA GLU A 51 0.06 -5.06 -13.12
C GLU A 51 0.89 -5.30 -11.85
N VAL A 52 1.76 -4.36 -11.46
CA VAL A 52 2.73 -4.54 -10.36
C VAL A 52 2.25 -4.06 -8.99
N LEU A 53 1.33 -3.09 -8.93
CA LEU A 53 0.83 -2.45 -7.72
C LEU A 53 -0.70 -2.58 -7.65
N PRO A 54 -1.21 -3.60 -6.95
CA PRO A 54 -2.65 -3.75 -6.78
C PRO A 54 -3.27 -2.54 -6.07
N GLY A 55 -4.30 -1.95 -6.67
CA GLY A 55 -4.96 -0.76 -6.15
C GLY A 55 -4.42 0.56 -6.72
N TRP A 56 -3.43 0.51 -7.62
CA TRP A 56 -3.05 1.66 -8.44
C TRP A 56 -4.27 2.22 -9.18
N LYS A 57 -4.42 3.54 -9.15
CA LYS A 57 -5.45 4.26 -9.88
C LYS A 57 -4.78 4.95 -11.06
N PRO A 58 -5.10 4.57 -12.31
CA PRO A 58 -4.51 5.21 -13.46
C PRO A 58 -4.93 6.68 -13.54
N MET A 59 -4.07 7.51 -14.10
CA MET A 59 -4.37 8.91 -14.34
C MET A 59 -5.46 9.04 -15.40
N THR A 60 -6.32 10.05 -15.24
CA THR A 60 -7.14 10.52 -16.35
C THR A 60 -6.26 11.19 -17.42
N GLU A 61 -6.78 11.30 -18.64
CA GLU A 61 -6.08 12.00 -19.74
C GLU A 61 -5.67 13.43 -19.35
N ALA A 62 -6.57 14.15 -18.68
CA ALA A 62 -6.33 15.51 -18.23
C ALA A 62 -5.22 15.60 -17.16
N GLU A 63 -5.19 14.65 -16.22
CA GLU A 63 -4.14 14.58 -15.19
C GLU A 63 -2.80 14.24 -15.81
N LEU A 64 -2.74 13.25 -16.72
CA LEU A 64 -1.52 12.92 -17.45
C LEU A 64 -1.01 14.12 -18.25
N HIS A 65 -1.89 14.82 -18.97
CA HIS A 65 -1.51 15.98 -19.75
C HIS A 65 -0.98 17.12 -18.87
N GLN A 66 -1.61 17.33 -17.71
CA GLN A 66 -1.17 18.33 -16.75
C GLN A 66 0.20 17.97 -16.16
N ASP A 67 0.43 16.71 -15.81
CA ASP A 67 1.70 16.20 -15.28
C ASP A 67 2.84 16.36 -16.28
N ILE A 68 2.61 15.99 -17.55
CA ILE A 68 3.58 16.19 -18.63
C ILE A 68 3.93 17.68 -18.78
N LYS A 69 2.93 18.57 -18.82
CA LYS A 69 3.19 20.03 -18.93
C LYS A 69 3.90 20.61 -17.70
N TYR A 70 3.71 20.01 -16.53
CA TYR A 70 4.41 20.41 -15.31
C TYR A 70 5.89 20.04 -15.36
N HIS A 71 6.22 18.86 -15.87
CA HIS A 71 7.61 18.37 -15.98
C HIS A 71 8.35 18.85 -17.23
N PHE A 72 7.63 19.11 -18.31
CA PHE A 72 8.14 19.56 -19.61
C PHE A 72 7.38 20.83 -20.04
N PRO A 73 7.83 22.03 -19.61
CA PRO A 73 7.11 23.28 -19.84
C PRO A 73 6.85 23.64 -21.31
N GLU A 74 7.61 23.06 -22.24
CA GLU A 74 7.44 23.21 -23.68
C GLU A 74 6.36 22.29 -24.29
N ALA A 75 5.86 21.33 -23.52
CA ALA A 75 4.75 20.48 -23.92
C ALA A 75 3.46 21.29 -24.03
N ASN A 76 2.69 21.03 -25.08
CA ASN A 76 1.42 21.67 -25.40
C ASN A 76 0.52 20.68 -26.15
N ASP A 77 -0.73 21.04 -26.38
CA ASP A 77 -1.72 20.11 -26.98
C ASP A 77 -1.32 19.63 -28.39
N GLY A 78 -0.44 20.37 -29.09
CA GLY A 78 0.05 20.01 -30.41
C GLY A 78 1.18 18.98 -30.42
N ASN A 79 1.92 18.81 -29.32
CA ASN A 79 3.07 17.89 -29.23
C ASN A 79 2.98 16.89 -28.06
N ILE A 80 1.95 16.96 -27.22
CA ILE A 80 1.84 16.12 -26.01
C ILE A 80 1.87 14.62 -26.30
N GLN A 81 1.36 14.20 -27.47
CA GLN A 81 1.40 12.81 -27.90
C GLN A 81 2.82 12.29 -28.14
N GLU A 82 3.77 13.16 -28.52
CA GLU A 82 5.19 12.79 -28.69
C GLU A 82 5.80 12.42 -27.33
N TYR A 83 5.55 13.23 -26.30
CA TYR A 83 5.98 12.93 -24.93
C TYR A 83 5.37 11.64 -24.39
N ILE A 84 4.08 11.41 -24.63
CA ILE A 84 3.42 10.13 -24.24
C ILE A 84 4.11 8.95 -24.94
N ASN A 85 4.44 9.07 -26.22
CA ASN A 85 5.13 8.02 -26.97
C ASN A 85 6.54 7.75 -26.42
N ASP A 86 7.30 8.80 -26.10
CA ASP A 86 8.64 8.68 -25.53
C ASP A 86 8.60 8.06 -24.13
N MET A 87 7.67 8.49 -23.28
CA MET A 87 7.43 7.86 -21.97
C MET A 87 7.05 6.38 -22.12
N ASN A 88 6.21 6.03 -23.10
CA ASN A 88 5.83 4.65 -23.39
C ASN A 88 7.03 3.80 -23.82
N GLN A 89 7.97 4.35 -24.59
CA GLN A 89 9.22 3.65 -24.95
C GLN A 89 10.10 3.42 -23.72
N CYS A 90 10.25 4.44 -22.86
CA CYS A 90 10.98 4.32 -21.59
C CYS A 90 10.39 3.22 -20.69
N VAL A 91 9.05 3.13 -20.59
CA VAL A 91 8.38 2.08 -19.81
C VAL A 91 8.71 0.68 -20.36
N GLU A 92 8.67 0.49 -21.67
CA GLU A 92 9.02 -0.80 -22.29
C GLU A 92 10.49 -1.18 -22.05
N GLU A 93 11.39 -0.20 -22.10
CA GLU A 93 12.79 -0.44 -21.75
C GLU A 93 12.96 -0.84 -20.28
N VAL A 94 12.30 -0.14 -19.35
CA VAL A 94 12.31 -0.48 -17.94
C VAL A 94 11.78 -1.91 -17.74
N LYS A 95 10.67 -2.28 -18.38
CA LYS A 95 10.13 -3.66 -18.35
C LYS A 95 11.15 -4.66 -18.85
N ARG A 96 11.83 -4.38 -19.97
CA ARG A 96 12.90 -5.23 -20.54
C ARG A 96 14.08 -5.40 -19.59
N LEU A 97 14.43 -4.38 -18.82
CA LEU A 97 15.55 -4.39 -17.86
C LEU A 97 15.19 -5.03 -16.51
N GLY A 98 14.01 -5.63 -16.38
CA GLY A 98 13.58 -6.32 -15.17
C GLY A 98 12.47 -5.60 -14.40
N GLY A 99 11.98 -4.48 -14.92
CA GLY A 99 10.85 -3.74 -14.37
C GLY A 99 11.16 -2.87 -13.17
N VAL A 100 10.12 -2.32 -12.56
CA VAL A 100 10.18 -1.57 -11.31
C VAL A 100 9.99 -2.53 -10.14
N ARG A 101 10.90 -2.47 -9.16
CA ARG A 101 10.73 -3.20 -7.90
C ARG A 101 9.83 -2.40 -6.97
N ALA A 102 8.60 -2.88 -6.78
CA ALA A 102 7.73 -2.37 -5.73
C ALA A 102 8.32 -2.70 -4.35
N ILE A 103 8.49 -1.67 -3.51
CA ILE A 103 8.99 -1.80 -2.13
C ILE A 103 7.93 -1.33 -1.13
N GLY A 104 7.96 -1.88 0.08
CA GLY A 104 7.09 -1.49 1.19
C GLY A 104 5.62 -1.88 1.07
N VAL A 105 5.23 -2.65 0.04
CA VAL A 105 3.85 -3.15 -0.12
C VAL A 105 3.48 -3.96 1.12
N LYS A 106 2.40 -3.57 1.80
CA LYS A 106 1.97 -4.22 3.04
C LYS A 106 1.47 -5.64 2.79
N PRO A 107 1.72 -6.60 3.71
CA PRO A 107 1.21 -7.95 3.59
C PRO A 107 -0.31 -7.97 3.66
N ARG A 108 -0.92 -8.83 2.84
CA ARG A 108 -2.34 -9.12 2.83
C ARG A 108 -2.67 -10.21 3.85
N ARG A 109 -3.95 -10.33 4.16
CA ARG A 109 -4.47 -11.42 4.99
C ARG A 109 -4.18 -12.76 4.28
N GLY A 110 -3.51 -13.67 5.00
CA GLY A 110 -3.12 -14.99 4.48
C GLY A 110 -1.68 -15.06 3.96
N ASP A 111 -0.97 -13.95 3.88
CA ASP A 111 0.46 -13.96 3.57
C ASP A 111 1.23 -14.65 4.71
N TRP A 112 2.11 -15.58 4.36
CA TRP A 112 2.88 -16.39 5.30
C TRP A 112 4.29 -15.84 5.56
N ASN A 113 4.76 -14.89 4.75
CA ASN A 113 6.07 -14.25 4.88
C ASN A 113 6.03 -13.00 5.76
N LEU A 114 5.53 -13.15 6.99
CA LEU A 114 5.51 -12.08 7.98
C LEU A 114 6.01 -12.57 9.34
N PHE A 115 6.79 -11.72 10.00
CA PHE A 115 7.10 -11.83 11.41
C PHE A 115 6.11 -10.98 12.18
N SER A 116 5.73 -11.40 13.38
CA SER A 116 4.82 -10.62 14.22
C SER A 116 5.19 -10.73 15.68
N VAL A 117 4.93 -9.65 16.42
CA VAL A 117 5.07 -9.61 17.88
C VAL A 117 3.88 -8.89 18.50
N ARG A 118 3.22 -9.56 19.45
CA ARG A 118 2.09 -8.99 20.21
C ARG A 118 2.61 -7.95 21.19
N ILE A 119 2.00 -6.78 21.22
CA ILE A 119 2.27 -5.80 22.27
C ILE A 119 1.52 -6.25 23.53
N PRO A 120 2.20 -6.45 24.67
CA PRO A 120 1.54 -6.90 25.89
C PRO A 120 0.42 -5.97 26.32
N ASP A 121 -0.66 -6.57 26.82
CA ASP A 121 -1.85 -5.89 27.31
C ASP A 121 -2.39 -4.82 26.35
N SER A 122 -2.46 -5.18 25.07
CA SER A 122 -2.98 -4.37 23.97
C SER A 122 -3.54 -5.29 22.88
N ASP A 123 -4.52 -4.79 22.12
CA ASP A 123 -5.04 -5.50 20.94
C ASP A 123 -4.09 -5.40 19.72
N TYR A 124 -3.05 -4.58 19.83
CA TYR A 124 -2.14 -4.29 18.73
C TYR A 124 -1.01 -5.32 18.61
N THR A 125 -0.64 -5.58 17.36
CA THR A 125 0.50 -6.41 16.97
C THR A 125 1.41 -5.60 16.08
N ILE A 126 2.72 -5.76 16.24
CA ILE A 126 3.69 -5.22 15.29
C ILE A 126 3.94 -6.31 14.26
N ARG A 127 3.78 -5.97 12.97
CA ARG A 127 4.14 -6.88 11.87
C ARG A 127 5.42 -6.39 11.22
N MET A 128 6.25 -7.32 10.78
CA MET A 128 7.48 -7.05 10.05
C MET A 128 7.55 -7.98 8.84
N TRP A 129 7.94 -7.45 7.69
CA TRP A 129 8.04 -8.22 6.44
C TRP A 129 9.17 -7.69 5.57
N ASN A 130 9.63 -8.51 4.62
CA ASN A 130 10.77 -8.12 3.79
C ASN A 130 10.48 -6.85 2.99
N GLY A 131 9.28 -6.74 2.39
CA GLY A 131 8.84 -5.54 1.68
C GLY A 131 9.77 -5.10 0.55
N GLY A 132 10.55 -5.99 -0.04
CA GLY A 132 11.55 -5.60 -1.04
C GLY A 132 12.75 -4.83 -0.47
N MET A 133 12.99 -4.91 0.84
CA MET A 133 14.07 -4.19 1.54
C MET A 133 15.33 -5.03 1.74
N GLU A 134 15.42 -6.21 1.11
CA GLU A 134 16.48 -7.18 1.37
C GLU A 134 17.88 -6.63 1.09
N ALA A 135 18.03 -5.87 0.00
CA ALA A 135 19.29 -5.27 -0.43
C ALA A 135 19.78 -4.17 0.53
N TYR A 136 18.90 -3.65 1.39
CA TYR A 136 19.18 -2.59 2.35
C TYR A 136 19.40 -3.11 3.77
N ASN A 137 19.36 -4.43 3.97
CA ASN A 137 19.43 -5.04 5.31
C ASN A 137 18.35 -4.50 6.26
N GLN A 138 17.14 -4.31 5.73
CA GLN A 138 16.01 -3.76 6.47
C GLN A 138 14.76 -4.62 6.31
N PHE A 139 13.85 -4.47 7.26
CA PHE A 139 12.47 -4.95 7.20
C PHE A 139 11.52 -3.75 7.18
N CYS A 140 10.40 -3.89 6.47
CA CYS A 140 9.26 -3.00 6.68
C CYS A 140 8.52 -3.39 7.96
N LEU A 141 7.89 -2.42 8.60
CA LEU A 141 7.19 -2.57 9.88
C LEU A 141 5.88 -1.76 9.88
N ASP A 142 4.82 -2.31 10.48
CA ASP A 142 3.58 -1.58 10.79
C ASP A 142 2.88 -2.07 12.06
N PHE A 143 1.82 -1.35 12.46
CA PHE A 143 0.90 -1.76 13.52
C PHE A 143 -0.36 -2.41 12.92
N TYR A 144 -0.88 -3.41 13.62
CA TYR A 144 -2.07 -4.16 13.24
C TYR A 144 -3.03 -4.29 14.41
N ASP A 145 -4.28 -3.90 14.22
CA ASP A 145 -5.37 -4.11 15.18
C ASP A 145 -6.00 -5.48 14.93
N HIS A 146 -5.83 -6.40 15.87
CA HIS A 146 -6.36 -7.74 15.75
C HIS A 146 -7.88 -7.82 15.99
N ARG A 147 -8.45 -6.86 16.71
CA ARG A 147 -9.89 -6.82 16.96
C ARG A 147 -10.64 -6.45 15.68
N CYS A 148 -10.10 -5.51 14.93
CA CYS A 148 -10.68 -5.02 13.68
C CYS A 148 -10.14 -5.77 12.45
N ASP A 149 -9.08 -6.56 12.61
CA ASP A 149 -8.38 -7.29 11.55
C ASP A 149 -7.90 -6.38 10.41
N VAL A 150 -7.28 -5.25 10.78
CA VAL A 150 -6.79 -4.25 9.82
C VAL A 150 -5.44 -3.67 10.26
N PRO A 151 -4.57 -3.27 9.32
CA PRO A 151 -3.45 -2.42 9.65
C PRO A 151 -3.94 -1.07 10.17
N VAL A 152 -3.20 -0.48 11.10
CA VAL A 152 -3.48 0.83 11.67
C VAL A 152 -2.22 1.68 11.64
N ASN A 153 -2.41 3.00 11.63
CA ASN A 153 -1.30 3.93 11.85
C ASN A 153 -0.82 3.84 13.30
N LEU A 154 0.26 4.54 13.65
CA LEU A 154 0.77 4.57 15.02
C LEU A 154 -0.36 4.88 16.01
N PRO A 155 -0.71 3.97 16.93
CA PRO A 155 -1.86 4.18 17.79
C PRO A 155 -1.70 5.42 18.69
N PRO A 156 -2.77 6.16 19.00
CA PRO A 156 -2.68 7.33 19.86
C PRO A 156 -2.05 7.00 21.22
N GLY A 157 -1.08 7.81 21.64
CA GLY A 157 -0.33 7.60 22.89
C GLY A 157 0.79 6.55 22.80
N PHE A 158 1.00 5.94 21.63
CA PHE A 158 2.13 5.06 21.38
C PHE A 158 3.27 5.87 20.75
N SER A 159 4.50 5.44 21.01
CA SER A 159 5.68 5.88 20.28
C SER A 159 6.56 4.68 19.97
N LEU A 160 7.23 4.73 18.82
CA LEU A 160 8.15 3.72 18.36
C LEU A 160 9.53 4.34 18.21
N GLY A 161 10.55 3.66 18.71
CA GLY A 161 11.92 4.16 18.66
C GLY A 161 12.96 3.05 18.77
N PRO A 162 14.25 3.40 18.64
CA PRO A 162 15.36 2.51 18.90
C PRO A 162 15.41 2.20 20.41
N SER A 163 15.66 0.93 20.74
CA SER A 163 15.82 0.51 22.13
C SER A 163 17.21 0.90 22.65
N PRO A 164 17.33 1.34 23.92
CA PRO A 164 18.64 1.62 24.54
C PRO A 164 19.52 0.38 24.70
N VAL A 165 18.97 -0.84 24.53
CA VAL A 165 19.74 -2.09 24.59
C VAL A 165 20.54 -2.37 23.32
N ASN A 166 20.32 -1.61 22.25
CA ASN A 166 21.21 -1.67 21.08
C ASN A 166 22.64 -1.30 21.49
N MET A 167 23.62 -1.97 20.90
CA MET A 167 25.04 -1.85 21.25
C MET A 167 25.47 -0.38 21.36
N GLN A 168 25.98 -0.01 22.54
CA GLN A 168 26.51 1.33 22.81
C GLN A 168 27.68 1.62 21.85
N GLY A 169 27.68 2.80 21.23
CA GLY A 169 28.74 3.24 20.32
C GLY A 169 28.52 2.95 18.83
N VAL A 170 27.44 2.25 18.46
CA VAL A 170 26.98 2.21 17.07
C VAL A 170 26.24 3.51 16.77
N PHE A 171 26.42 4.08 15.56
CA PHE A 171 25.58 5.18 15.05
C PHE A 171 24.12 4.69 14.96
N GLY A 172 23.40 4.79 16.07
CA GLY A 172 22.01 4.41 16.16
C GLY A 172 21.10 5.47 15.57
N MET A 173 19.88 5.06 15.23
CA MET A 173 18.80 6.02 15.02
C MET A 173 18.64 6.83 16.30
N ALA A 174 18.53 8.16 16.19
CA ALA A 174 18.29 9.04 17.33
C ALA A 174 16.83 9.49 17.33
N GLY A 175 16.17 9.40 18.50
CA GLY A 175 14.77 9.81 18.65
C GLY A 175 13.75 8.79 18.12
N PRO A 176 12.46 9.17 18.10
CA PRO A 176 11.39 8.34 17.54
C PRO A 176 11.64 8.01 16.07
N LEU A 177 11.18 6.85 15.61
CA LEU A 177 11.25 6.51 14.19
C LEU A 177 10.32 7.41 13.38
N VAL A 178 10.82 7.88 12.23
CA VAL A 178 10.05 8.64 11.24
C VAL A 178 9.44 7.65 10.26
N SER A 179 8.12 7.72 10.04
CA SER A 179 7.46 6.85 9.05
C SER A 179 7.83 7.27 7.62
N TRP A 180 7.66 6.36 6.66
CA TRP A 180 7.91 6.67 5.25
C TRP A 180 7.07 7.83 4.77
N GLU A 181 5.81 7.87 5.18
CA GLU A 181 4.86 8.92 4.82
C GLU A 181 5.34 10.28 5.33
N GLN A 182 5.77 10.35 6.60
CA GLN A 182 6.36 11.56 7.16
C GLN A 182 7.66 11.97 6.46
N ALA A 183 8.53 11.01 6.14
CA ALA A 183 9.77 11.27 5.42
C ALA A 183 9.51 11.80 4.00
N MET A 184 8.37 11.44 3.39
CA MET A 184 7.89 11.97 2.12
C MET A 184 7.11 13.30 2.27
N GLY A 185 7.06 13.87 3.47
CA GLY A 185 6.43 15.17 3.74
C GLY A 185 4.94 15.11 4.08
N ILE A 186 4.35 13.92 4.24
CA ILE A 186 2.95 13.78 4.65
C ILE A 186 2.86 14.02 6.17
N ARG A 187 2.03 14.98 6.58
CA ARG A 187 1.80 15.25 8.00
C ARG A 187 1.09 14.06 8.62
N SER A 188 1.38 13.72 9.87
CA SER A 188 0.78 12.56 10.56
C SER A 188 -0.75 12.52 10.51
N ALA A 189 -1.40 13.68 10.59
CA ALA A 189 -2.87 13.79 10.53
C ALA A 189 -3.46 13.49 9.14
N ASP A 190 -2.64 13.57 8.09
CA ASP A 190 -3.05 13.37 6.70
C ASP A 190 -2.64 11.97 6.18
N ILE A 191 -1.93 11.17 6.99
CA ILE A 191 -1.57 9.81 6.59
C ILE A 191 -2.85 8.97 6.52
N PRO A 192 -3.15 8.34 5.37
CA PRO A 192 -4.33 7.51 5.24
C PRO A 192 -4.37 6.40 6.28
N ALA A 193 -5.56 6.05 6.75
CA ALA A 193 -5.73 5.07 7.82
C ALA A 193 -5.16 3.70 7.43
N GLY A 194 -4.23 3.18 8.24
CA GLY A 194 -3.63 1.87 8.03
C GLY A 194 -2.49 1.86 7.02
N GLU A 195 -2.08 3.00 6.46
CA GLU A 195 -0.99 3.08 5.48
C GLU A 195 0.38 3.34 6.11
N GLU A 196 0.43 3.89 7.33
CA GLU A 196 1.68 4.27 7.97
C GLU A 196 2.62 3.06 8.15
N LYS A 197 3.89 3.24 7.76
CA LYS A 197 4.92 2.19 7.85
C LYS A 197 6.32 2.76 8.06
N TRP A 198 7.20 1.89 8.55
CA TRP A 198 8.61 2.20 8.79
C TRP A 198 9.51 1.17 8.10
N SER A 199 10.77 1.52 7.89
CA SER A 199 11.83 0.55 7.59
C SER A 199 12.86 0.55 8.70
N VAL A 200 13.25 -0.64 9.13
CA VAL A 200 14.09 -0.84 10.31
C VAL A 200 15.22 -1.83 10.03
N PRO A 201 16.47 -1.56 10.46
CA PRO A 201 17.58 -2.46 10.18
C PRO A 201 17.41 -3.82 10.87
N GLU A 202 17.77 -4.88 10.16
CA GLU A 202 17.71 -6.24 10.66
C GLU A 202 18.58 -6.43 11.91
N GLY A 203 18.10 -7.21 12.88
CA GLY A 203 18.82 -7.50 14.12
C GLY A 203 18.92 -6.35 15.13
N THR A 204 18.28 -5.21 14.86
CA THR A 204 18.15 -4.15 15.86
C THR A 204 17.05 -4.46 16.87
N TYR A 205 17.08 -3.78 18.00
CA TYR A 205 16.01 -3.80 19.00
C TYR A 205 15.24 -2.49 18.94
N LEU A 206 13.92 -2.59 18.90
CA LEU A 206 13.03 -1.45 18.94
C LEU A 206 12.24 -1.46 20.24
N VAL A 207 11.75 -0.29 20.62
CA VAL A 207 10.94 -0.10 21.82
C VAL A 207 9.65 0.60 21.47
N VAL A 208 8.55 0.05 21.95
CA VAL A 208 7.25 0.72 22.02
C VAL A 208 7.10 1.30 23.42
N ARG A 209 6.75 2.58 23.49
CA ARG A 209 6.36 3.25 24.73
C ARG A 209 4.93 3.68 24.64
N ARG A 210 4.21 3.57 25.75
CA ARG A 210 2.79 3.91 25.83
C ARG A 210 2.56 4.95 26.91
N ALA A 211 1.86 6.02 26.56
CA ALA A 211 1.54 7.11 27.48
C ALA A 211 0.60 6.66 28.63
N ASP A 212 -0.26 5.67 28.39
CA ASP A 212 -1.15 5.09 29.39
C ASP A 212 -0.43 4.15 30.38
N ARG A 213 0.83 3.77 30.09
CA ARG A 213 1.66 2.88 30.91
C ARG A 213 3.11 3.37 31.00
N PRO A 214 3.34 4.53 31.65
CA PRO A 214 4.68 5.10 31.76
C PRO A 214 5.63 4.13 32.49
N GLY A 215 6.85 3.97 31.96
CA GLY A 215 7.89 3.10 32.52
C GLY A 215 7.74 1.61 32.18
N GLN A 216 6.68 1.20 31.47
CA GLN A 216 6.49 -0.18 30.99
C GLN A 216 6.86 -0.29 29.51
N ASP A 217 8.11 0.03 29.20
CA ASP A 217 8.64 -0.02 27.84
C ASP A 217 8.63 -1.46 27.31
N PHE A 218 8.07 -1.65 26.11
CA PHE A 218 8.06 -2.96 25.45
C PHE A 218 9.15 -3.01 24.37
N THR A 219 10.22 -3.77 24.63
CA THR A 219 11.31 -3.97 23.67
C THR A 219 11.17 -5.28 22.91
N PHE A 220 11.41 -5.26 21.60
CA PHE A 220 11.39 -6.43 20.73
C PHE A 220 12.53 -6.38 19.72
N ALA A 221 12.89 -7.55 19.18
CA ALA A 221 13.93 -7.69 18.18
C ALA A 221 13.36 -7.65 16.76
N VAL A 222 14.05 -6.96 15.86
CA VAL A 222 13.84 -7.07 14.41
C VAL A 222 14.49 -8.37 13.94
N PRO A 223 13.82 -9.18 13.10
CA PRO A 223 14.38 -10.42 12.57
C PRO A 223 15.75 -10.24 11.94
N ARG A 224 16.56 -11.30 11.95
CA ARG A 224 17.83 -11.38 11.23
C ARG A 224 17.73 -12.47 10.18
N ARG A 225 18.02 -12.14 8.93
CA ARG A 225 18.20 -13.15 7.89
C ARG A 225 19.51 -13.88 8.14
N GLN A 226 19.52 -15.18 7.93
CA GLN A 226 20.76 -15.96 8.01
C GLN A 226 21.61 -15.66 6.77
N THR A 227 22.64 -14.84 6.95
CA THR A 227 23.71 -14.70 5.96
C THR A 227 24.84 -15.68 6.29
N PRO A 228 25.50 -16.27 5.28
CA PRO A 228 26.72 -17.05 5.52
C PRO A 228 27.69 -16.18 6.33
N GLN A 229 28.14 -16.68 7.48
CA GLN A 229 29.10 -15.97 8.30
C GLN A 229 30.40 -15.83 7.50
N ALA A 230 30.71 -14.61 7.06
CA ALA A 230 32.04 -14.29 6.59
C ALA A 230 33.01 -14.45 7.77
N GLU A 231 34.20 -14.99 7.51
CA GLU A 231 35.25 -15.02 8.51
C GLU A 231 35.69 -13.57 8.79
N ILE A 232 35.34 -13.07 9.97
CA ILE A 232 35.63 -11.69 10.36
C ILE A 232 37.06 -11.66 10.88
N ALA A 233 38.00 -11.16 10.06
CA ALA A 233 39.33 -10.84 10.53
C ALA A 233 39.26 -9.63 11.49
N GLN A 234 39.80 -9.80 12.70
CA GLN A 234 39.97 -8.69 13.63
C GLN A 234 41.26 -7.93 13.32
N PRO A 235 41.26 -6.59 13.37
CA PRO A 235 42.50 -5.84 13.25
C PRO A 235 43.44 -6.21 14.39
N VAL A 236 44.66 -6.62 14.06
CA VAL A 236 45.70 -6.93 15.06
C VAL A 236 46.42 -5.63 15.40
N TYR A 237 46.33 -5.20 16.65
CA TYR A 237 47.06 -4.04 17.14
C TYR A 237 48.56 -4.39 17.27
N GLY A 238 49.42 -3.65 16.57
CA GLY A 238 50.85 -3.59 16.90
C GLY A 238 51.77 -4.70 16.38
N ARG A 239 51.61 -5.19 15.14
CA ARG A 239 52.74 -5.79 14.41
C ARG A 239 52.93 -5.10 13.06
N ARG A 240 54.10 -4.51 12.85
CA ARG A 240 54.56 -4.20 11.48
C ARG A 240 54.80 -5.53 10.74
N PRO A 241 54.52 -5.59 9.43
CA PRO A 241 54.94 -6.71 8.60
C PRO A 241 56.46 -6.90 8.62
#